data_AF-A0A7Y9UED3-F1
#
_entry.id   AF-A0A7Y9UED3-F1
#
_cell.length_a   1.000
_cell.length_b   1.000
_cell.length_c   1.000
_cell.angle_alpha   90.00
_cell.angle_beta   90.00
_cell.angle_gamma   90.00
#
_symmetry.space_group_name_H-M   'P 1'
#
loop_
_entity.id
_entity.type
_entity.pdbx_description
1 polymer ?
#
loop_
_entity_poly.entity_id
_entity_poly.type
_entity_poly.pdbx_seq_one_letter_code
_entity_poly.pdbx_strand_id
1 'polypeptide(L)' 'MHRLVYTEAYERAEEAIAREKQLKRWKRDWKIELIERENPEWRDLSDLLV' A
#
# COMPACT_ATOMS: atom_id res chain seq x y z
N MET A 1 -11.43 -8.54 11.69
CA MET A 1 -10.16 -7.92 12.12
C MET A 1 -9.39 -7.55 10.85
N HIS A 2 -9.05 -6.28 10.67
CA HIS A 2 -8.34 -5.77 9.48
C HIS A 2 -6.93 -5.31 9.90
N ARG A 3 -5.93 -5.52 9.05
CA ARG A 3 -4.52 -5.18 9.28
C ARG A 3 -4.06 -4.20 8.19
N LEU A 4 -3.35 -3.14 8.56
CA LEU A 4 -2.71 -2.24 7.61
C LEU A 4 -1.32 -2.79 7.27
N VAL A 5 -1.12 -3.32 6.07
CA VAL A 5 0.15 -3.94 5.68
C VAL A 5 0.95 -3.15 4.64
N TYR A 6 0.35 -2.09 4.10
CA TYR A 6 0.98 -1.27 3.07
C TYR A 6 0.39 0.14 3.06
N THR A 7 1.26 1.14 2.95
CA THR A 7 0.91 2.55 2.85
C THR A 7 1.98 3.26 2.01
N GLU A 8 1.60 4.30 1.28
CA GLU A 8 2.50 5.14 0.48
C GLU A 8 2.20 6.61 0.77
N ALA A 9 3.25 7.40 1.04
CA ALA A 9 3.13 8.83 1.23
C ALA A 9 3.40 9.57 -0.10
N TYR A 10 2.58 10.58 -0.39
CA TYR A 10 2.68 11.41 -1.59
C TYR A 10 2.56 12.88 -1.21
N GLU A 11 3.36 13.74 -1.84
CA GLU A 11 3.35 15.19 -1.59
C GLU A 11 2.14 15.87 -2.21
N ARG A 12 1.64 15.35 -3.34
CA ARG A 12 0.48 15.89 -4.05
C ARG A 12 -0.67 14.90 -4.08
N ALA A 13 -1.89 15.42 -3.85
CA ALA A 13 -3.11 14.62 -3.92
C ALA A 13 -3.32 13.97 -5.30
N GLU A 14 -2.94 14.65 -6.39
CA GLU A 14 -3.06 14.12 -7.75
C GLU A 14 -2.24 12.84 -7.97
N GLU A 15 -1.05 12.76 -7.38
CA GLU A 15 -0.16 11.60 -7.46
C GLU A 15 -0.76 10.41 -6.69
N ALA A 16 -1.26 10.67 -5.47
CA ALA A 16 -1.95 9.66 -4.68
C ALA A 16 -3.19 9.10 -5.41
N ILE A 17 -3.99 9.97 -6.04
CA ILE A 17 -5.18 9.57 -6.80
C ILE A 17 -4.80 8.75 -8.04
N ALA A 18 -3.76 9.17 -8.77
CA ALA A 18 -3.26 8.43 -9.93
C ALA A 18 -2.78 7.03 -9.53
N ARG A 19 -2.00 6.93 -8.45
CA ARG A 19 -1.53 5.65 -7.89
C ARG A 19 -2.68 4.76 -7.46
N GLU A 20 -3.65 5.30 -6.72
CA GLU A 20 -4.82 4.54 -6.26
C GLU A 20 -5.57 3.94 -7.46
N LYS A 21 -5.79 4.74 -8.53
CA LYS A 21 -6.43 4.28 -9.76
C LYS A 21 -5.64 3.15 -10.44
N GLN A 22 -4.31 3.21 -10.45
CA GLN A 22 -3.47 2.13 -10.95
C GLN A 22 -3.66 0.85 -10.12
N LEU A 23 -3.50 0.94 -8.79
CA LEU A 23 -3.64 -0.20 -7.88
C LEU A 23 -5.03 -0.83 -7.94
N LYS A 24 -6.09 -0.04 -8.14
CA LYS A 24 -7.46 -0.57 -8.32
C LYS A 24 -7.59 -1.52 -9.52
N ARG A 25 -6.77 -1.35 -10.57
CA ARG A 25 -6.76 -2.22 -11.77
C ARG A 25 -5.75 -3.35 -11.71
N TRP A 26 -4.90 -3.42 -10.68
CA TRP A 26 -3.87 -4.44 -10.56
C TRP A 26 -4.45 -5.81 -10.20
N LYS A 27 -3.81 -6.85 -10.75
CA LYS A 27 -4.01 -8.22 -10.29
C LYS A 27 -3.59 -8.35 -8.82
N ARG A 28 -4.21 -9.31 -8.13
CA ARG A 28 -3.92 -9.55 -6.70
C ARG A 28 -2.46 -9.91 -6.48
N ASP A 29 -1.85 -10.69 -7.38
CA ASP A 29 -0.46 -11.12 -7.26
C ASP A 29 0.51 -9.94 -7.24
N TRP A 30 0.28 -8.91 -8.05
CA TRP A 30 1.13 -7.72 -8.09
C TRP A 30 1.01 -6.88 -6.82
N LYS A 31 -0.18 -6.87 -6.20
CA LYS A 31 -0.35 -6.22 -4.89
C LYS A 31 0.41 -6.99 -3.82
N ILE A 32 0.40 -8.31 -3.88
CA ILE A 32 1.16 -9.16 -2.95
C ILE A 32 2.65 -8.92 -3.15
N GLU A 33 3.17 -8.95 -4.37
CA GLU A 33 4.59 -8.68 -4.65
C GLU A 33 5.02 -7.30 -4.17
N LEU A 34 4.16 -6.29 -4.34
CA LEU A 34 4.40 -4.94 -3.83
C LEU A 34 4.47 -4.91 -2.30
N ILE A 35 3.55 -5.60 -1.62
CA ILE A 35 3.54 -5.71 -0.16
C ILE A 35 4.79 -6.47 0.32
N GLU A 36 5.12 -7.61 -0.29
CA GLU A 36 6.29 -8.43 0.04
C GLU A 36 7.60 -7.65 -0.12
N ARG A 37 7.69 -6.77 -1.11
CA ARG A 37 8.88 -5.96 -1.34
C ARG A 37 9.10 -4.91 -0.24
N GLU A 38 8.03 -4.23 0.19
CA GLU A 38 8.14 -3.15 1.20
C GLU A 38 7.97 -3.63 2.65
N ASN A 39 7.22 -4.72 2.85
CA ASN A 39 6.85 -5.29 4.14
C ASN A 39 6.80 -6.84 4.06
N PRO A 40 7.95 -7.51 3.88
CA PRO A 40 8.03 -8.97 3.73
C PRO A 40 7.48 -9.75 4.94
N GLU A 41 7.47 -9.12 6.12
CA GLU A 41 6.97 -9.73 7.35
C GLU A 41 5.48 -9.47 7.60
N TRP A 42 4.79 -8.75 6.70
CA TRP A 42 3.37 -8.39 6.84
C TRP A 42 3.04 -7.77 8.19
N ARG A 43 3.96 -6.95 8.70
CA ARG A 43 3.80 -6.23 9.96
C ARG A 43 2.63 -5.26 9.83
N ASP A 44 1.88 -5.09 10.91
CA ASP A 44 0.86 -4.06 10.95
C ASP A 44 1.55 -2.68 11.03
N LEU A 45 1.18 -1.79 10.11
CA LEU A 45 1.76 -0.46 9.96
C LEU A 45 0.89 0.60 10.63
N SER A 46 -0.21 0.23 11.30
CA SER A 46 -1.12 1.21 11.93
C SER A 46 -0.39 1.97 13.04
N ASP A 47 0.55 1.32 13.74
CA ASP A 47 1.41 1.95 14.75
C ASP A 47 2.35 3.02 14.18
N LEU A 48 2.62 3.00 12.86
CA LEU A 48 3.47 3.99 12.21
C LEU A 48 2.71 5.27 11.83
N LEU A 49 1.39 5.25 11.91
CA LEU A 49 0.51 6.40 11.65
C LEU A 49 0.15 7.08 12.99
N VAL A 50 1.14 7.69 13.64
CA VAL A 50 0.97 8.56 14.82
C VAL A 50 0.73 10.01 14.41
#